data_AF-A0A7T5EW82-F1
#
_entry.id   AF-A0A7T5EW82-F1
#
_cell.length_a   1.000
_cell.length_b   1.000
_cell.length_c   1.000
_cell.angle_alpha   90.00
_cell.angle_beta   90.00
_cell.angle_gamma   90.00
#
_symmetry.space_group_name_H-M   'P 1'
#
loop_
_entity.id
_entity.type
_entity.pdbx_description
1 polymer ?
#
loop_
_entity_poly.entity_id
_entity_poly.type
_entity_poly.pdbx_seq_one_letter_code
_entity_poly.pdbx_strand_id
1 'polypeptide(L)'
;MQASTFKDSLTQLAKEFTVSDIITPSTKLIFILESPHVQELKYGAPVSGSSGSTMTKHLFGDEYAKFPLGRLIRQNVDHEVHRPRLDALGLVNVCNVPMQAAAYGSSPLRQIHADAIRTLEFIRSNNQRDSYSDEQCNHGQALLVESLRRKLLKQTDASLVVVPCGRFAQKFFRLANVTSPHWKVIHGIPHPSYNSWDRARYQEPVSELKSVFQTL
;
A
#
# COMPACT_ATOMS: atom_id res chain seq x y z
N MET A 1 -20.65 8.27 21.40
CA MET A 1 -20.48 8.66 19.99
C MET A 1 -20.48 7.40 19.15
N GLN A 2 -21.37 7.30 18.17
CA GLN A 2 -21.65 6.06 17.44
C GLN A 2 -20.70 5.83 16.26
N ALA A 3 -20.38 4.56 16.01
CA ALA A 3 -19.48 4.05 14.97
C ALA A 3 -19.84 4.48 13.52
N SER A 4 -21.03 5.04 13.26
CA SER A 4 -21.40 5.60 11.96
C SER A 4 -20.46 6.72 11.51
N THR A 5 -19.97 7.54 12.45
CA THR A 5 -19.16 8.74 12.17
C THR A 5 -17.81 8.46 11.50
N PHE A 6 -17.09 7.40 11.88
CA PHE A 6 -15.77 7.12 11.31
C PHE A 6 -15.86 6.59 9.88
N LYS A 7 -16.74 5.61 9.63
CA LYS A 7 -16.95 5.05 8.28
C LYS A 7 -17.46 6.12 7.32
N ASP A 8 -18.38 6.97 7.77
CA ASP A 8 -18.91 8.07 6.97
C ASP A 8 -17.81 9.09 6.66
N SER A 9 -17.00 9.46 7.66
CA SER A 9 -15.84 10.35 7.46
C SER A 9 -14.84 9.75 6.46
N LEU A 10 -14.50 8.47 6.61
CA LEU A 10 -13.60 7.79 5.68
C LEU A 10 -14.16 7.79 4.24
N THR A 11 -15.48 7.61 4.11
CA THR A 11 -16.18 7.65 2.82
C THR A 11 -16.17 9.05 2.21
N GLN A 12 -16.36 10.11 3.00
CA GLN A 12 -16.27 11.49 2.50
C GLN A 12 -14.83 11.84 2.09
N LEU A 13 -13.84 11.50 2.91
CA LEU A 13 -12.42 11.69 2.58
C LEU A 13 -12.05 10.95 1.28
N ALA A 14 -12.59 9.76 1.08
CA ALA A 14 -12.34 8.96 -0.12
C ALA A 14 -12.85 9.62 -1.42
N LYS A 15 -13.80 10.55 -1.38
CA LYS A 15 -14.27 11.23 -2.59
C LYS A 15 -13.19 12.11 -3.23
N GLU A 16 -12.32 12.69 -2.42
CA GLU A 16 -11.30 13.64 -2.88
C GLU A 16 -9.87 13.10 -2.74
N PHE A 17 -9.64 12.20 -1.79
CA PHE A 17 -8.29 11.77 -1.41
C PHE A 17 -8.00 10.30 -1.70
N THR A 18 -8.82 9.63 -2.50
CA THR A 18 -8.56 8.24 -2.87
C THR A 18 -7.45 8.13 -3.90
N VAL A 19 -6.52 7.22 -3.65
CA VAL A 19 -5.60 6.69 -4.65
C VAL A 19 -5.91 5.22 -4.85
N SER A 20 -6.40 4.89 -6.05
CA SER A 20 -6.78 3.53 -6.41
C SER A 20 -5.59 2.58 -6.40
N ASP A 21 -5.86 1.33 -6.04
CA ASP A 21 -4.92 0.23 -6.27
C ASP A 21 -4.70 0.04 -7.79
N ILE A 22 -3.58 -0.56 -8.16
CA ILE A 22 -3.29 -0.93 -9.54
C ILE A 22 -3.11 -2.44 -9.58
N ILE A 23 -4.08 -3.16 -10.15
CA ILE A 23 -4.02 -4.60 -10.42
C ILE A 23 -4.61 -4.80 -11.81
N THR A 24 -3.94 -5.58 -12.64
CA THR A 24 -4.39 -5.95 -13.99
C THR A 24 -4.49 -7.47 -14.10
N PRO A 25 -5.17 -8.02 -15.13
CA PRO A 25 -5.18 -9.47 -15.37
C PRO A 25 -3.79 -10.09 -15.54
N SER A 26 -2.80 -9.29 -15.97
CA SER A 26 -1.41 -9.71 -16.16
C SER A 26 -0.59 -9.68 -14.87
N THR A 27 -1.13 -9.14 -13.76
CA THR A 27 -0.40 -9.03 -12.49
C THR A 27 0.03 -10.41 -11.97
N LYS A 28 1.32 -10.53 -11.64
CA LYS A 28 1.96 -11.72 -11.06
C LYS A 28 2.61 -11.44 -9.70
N LEU A 29 2.91 -10.19 -9.40
CA LEU A 29 3.50 -9.77 -8.12
C LEU A 29 2.79 -8.53 -7.59
N ILE A 30 2.27 -8.60 -6.36
CA ILE A 30 1.58 -7.50 -5.70
C ILE A 30 2.41 -7.00 -4.51
N PHE A 31 2.68 -5.70 -4.49
CA PHE A 31 3.16 -5.01 -3.30
C PHE A 31 1.98 -4.47 -2.49
N ILE A 32 1.93 -4.81 -1.20
CA ILE A 32 0.98 -4.24 -0.24
C ILE A 32 1.67 -3.15 0.55
N LEU A 33 1.09 -1.95 0.55
CA LEU A 33 1.66 -0.70 1.07
C LEU A 33 0.73 -0.09 2.14
N GLU A 34 1.24 0.85 2.92
CA GLU A 34 0.50 1.47 4.04
C GLU A 34 -0.71 2.30 3.57
N SER A 35 -0.43 3.48 3.03
CA SER A 35 -1.43 4.42 2.53
C SER A 35 -0.78 5.47 1.63
N PRO A 36 -1.55 6.22 0.84
CA PRO A 36 -1.05 7.34 0.04
C PRO A 36 -0.44 8.47 0.88
N HIS A 37 0.53 9.18 0.30
CA HIS A 37 0.98 10.49 0.76
C HIS A 37 0.71 11.55 -0.33
N VAL A 38 1.24 12.76 -0.13
CA VAL A 38 1.03 13.93 -1.00
C VAL A 38 1.36 13.66 -2.47
N GLN A 39 2.43 12.90 -2.75
CA GLN A 39 2.83 12.61 -4.13
C GLN A 39 1.85 11.64 -4.79
N GLU A 40 1.41 10.61 -4.07
CA GLU A 40 0.43 9.64 -4.55
C GLU A 40 -0.91 10.30 -4.89
N LEU A 41 -1.35 11.29 -4.10
CA LEU A 41 -2.52 12.11 -4.42
C LEU A 41 -2.33 12.90 -5.71
N LYS A 42 -1.16 13.55 -5.86
CA LYS A 42 -0.85 14.35 -7.05
C LYS A 42 -0.81 13.52 -8.35
N TYR A 43 -0.31 12.30 -8.28
CA TYR A 43 -0.07 11.45 -9.46
C TYR A 43 -1.10 10.31 -9.61
N GLY A 44 -2.05 10.16 -8.68
CA GLY A 44 -3.12 9.17 -8.78
C GLY A 44 -2.65 7.71 -8.72
N ALA A 45 -1.47 7.44 -8.16
CA ALA A 45 -0.89 6.09 -8.10
C ALA A 45 -0.11 5.84 -6.79
N PRO A 46 -0.20 4.65 -6.16
CA PRO A 46 0.58 4.31 -4.96
C PRO A 46 2.08 4.40 -5.22
N VAL A 47 2.89 4.70 -4.19
CA VAL A 47 4.36 4.83 -4.31
C VAL A 47 4.80 5.69 -5.50
N SER A 48 4.18 6.87 -5.66
CA SER A 48 4.56 7.86 -6.66
C SER A 48 5.65 8.82 -6.17
N GLY A 49 6.08 8.72 -4.91
CA GLY A 49 7.19 9.48 -4.33
C GLY A 49 8.53 8.76 -4.31
N SER A 50 9.41 9.18 -3.39
CA SER A 50 10.77 8.63 -3.20
C SER A 50 10.80 7.15 -2.81
N SER A 51 9.77 6.68 -2.09
CA SER A 51 9.52 5.26 -1.84
C SER A 51 9.44 4.47 -3.16
N GLY A 52 8.71 4.98 -4.15
CA GLY A 52 8.64 4.36 -5.48
C GLY A 52 9.94 4.39 -6.23
N SER A 53 10.71 5.49 -6.12
CA SER A 53 12.06 5.59 -6.69
C SER A 53 12.99 4.50 -6.14
N THR A 54 12.91 4.25 -4.84
CA THR A 54 13.68 3.18 -4.17
C THR A 54 13.27 1.81 -4.71
N MET A 55 11.97 1.53 -4.83
CA MET A 55 11.50 0.26 -5.40
C MET A 55 12.00 0.09 -6.83
N THR A 56 11.88 1.12 -7.67
CA THR A 56 12.35 1.05 -9.06
C THR A 56 13.85 0.80 -9.14
N LYS A 57 14.66 1.50 -8.31
CA LYS A 57 16.11 1.28 -8.20
C LYS A 57 16.44 -0.19 -7.99
N HIS A 58 15.82 -0.83 -6.99
CA HIS A 58 16.13 -2.21 -6.64
C HIS A 58 15.63 -3.25 -7.64
N LEU A 59 14.51 -2.96 -8.32
CA LEU A 59 13.90 -3.88 -9.29
C LEU A 59 14.52 -3.76 -10.69
N PHE A 60 14.77 -2.54 -11.16
CA PHE A 60 15.16 -2.26 -12.54
C PHE A 60 16.59 -1.74 -12.72
N GLY A 61 17.24 -1.25 -11.65
CA GLY A 61 18.58 -0.65 -11.72
C GLY A 61 18.59 0.84 -11.33
N ASP A 62 19.78 1.33 -10.99
CA ASP A 62 19.99 2.69 -10.47
C ASP A 62 19.57 3.78 -11.47
N GLU A 63 19.74 3.53 -12.77
CA GLU A 63 19.38 4.45 -13.85
C GLU A 63 17.86 4.72 -13.92
N TYR A 64 17.05 3.80 -13.36
CA TYR A 64 15.60 3.93 -13.30
C TYR A 64 15.10 4.57 -11.99
N ALA A 65 15.96 4.85 -11.02
CA ALA A 65 15.57 5.43 -9.72
C ALA A 65 14.84 6.78 -9.87
N LYS A 66 15.08 7.53 -10.95
CA LYS A 66 14.37 8.79 -11.25
C LYS A 66 12.90 8.62 -11.62
N PHE A 67 12.43 7.38 -11.84
CA PHE A 67 11.06 7.07 -12.21
C PHE A 67 10.36 6.27 -11.10
N PRO A 68 9.56 6.91 -10.24
CA PRO A 68 8.82 6.21 -9.19
C PRO A 68 7.93 5.10 -9.73
N LEU A 69 7.99 3.92 -9.11
CA LEU A 69 7.31 2.72 -9.58
C LEU A 69 5.81 2.93 -9.85
N GLY A 70 5.12 3.62 -8.95
CA GLY A 70 3.70 3.96 -9.12
C GLY A 70 3.39 4.65 -10.44
N ARG A 71 4.23 5.63 -10.81
CA ARG A 71 4.05 6.39 -12.04
C ARG A 71 4.34 5.55 -13.27
N LEU A 72 5.38 4.70 -13.22
CA LEU A 72 5.72 3.80 -14.32
C LEU A 72 4.60 2.82 -14.62
N ILE A 73 4.08 2.14 -13.58
CA ILE A 73 2.99 1.17 -13.75
C ILE A 73 1.73 1.89 -14.22
N ARG A 74 1.39 3.04 -13.62
CA ARG A 74 0.20 3.81 -14.00
C ARG A 74 0.25 4.25 -15.46
N GLN A 75 1.35 4.83 -15.91
CA GLN A 75 1.52 5.24 -17.31
C GLN A 75 1.49 4.05 -18.27
N ASN A 76 2.06 2.92 -17.87
CA ASN A 76 2.05 1.71 -18.68
C ASN A 76 0.64 1.17 -18.88
N VAL A 77 -0.23 1.26 -17.86
CA VAL A 77 -1.66 0.90 -17.93
C VAL A 77 -2.46 1.94 -18.70
N ASP A 78 -2.39 3.22 -18.31
CA ASP A 78 -3.23 4.28 -18.86
C ASP A 78 -2.98 4.52 -20.36
N HIS A 79 -1.78 4.24 -20.86
CA HIS A 79 -1.41 4.40 -22.26
C HIS A 79 -1.31 3.06 -23.02
N GLU A 80 -1.75 1.95 -22.42
CA GLU A 80 -1.76 0.62 -23.05
C GLU A 80 -0.40 0.23 -23.67
N VAL A 81 0.70 0.54 -22.98
CA VAL A 81 2.07 0.29 -23.50
C VAL A 81 2.45 -1.18 -23.40
N HIS A 82 1.84 -1.91 -22.46
CA HIS A 82 2.00 -3.36 -22.26
C HIS A 82 3.45 -3.84 -22.11
N ARG A 83 4.27 -3.12 -21.33
CA ARG A 83 5.62 -3.59 -21.01
C ARG A 83 5.51 -4.81 -20.07
N PRO A 84 5.98 -6.01 -20.47
CA PRO A 84 5.68 -7.24 -19.73
C PRO A 84 6.04 -7.19 -18.24
N ARG A 85 7.23 -6.67 -17.91
CA ARG A 85 7.68 -6.57 -16.52
C ARG A 85 6.91 -5.55 -15.68
N LEU A 86 6.30 -4.53 -16.29
CA LEU A 86 5.44 -3.58 -15.57
C LEU A 86 4.01 -4.13 -15.45
N ASP A 87 3.50 -4.82 -16.47
CA ASP A 87 2.20 -5.50 -16.46
C ASP A 87 2.12 -6.59 -15.37
N ALA A 88 3.25 -7.23 -15.08
CA ALA A 88 3.37 -8.23 -14.03
C ALA A 88 3.28 -7.63 -12.60
N LEU A 89 3.36 -6.31 -12.44
CA LEU A 89 3.39 -5.65 -11.12
C LEU A 89 2.03 -5.04 -10.75
N GLY A 90 1.60 -5.32 -9.52
CA GLY A 90 0.45 -4.70 -8.87
C GLY A 90 0.83 -3.94 -7.62
N LEU A 91 0.08 -2.88 -7.32
CA LEU A 91 0.24 -2.02 -6.16
C LEU A 91 -1.08 -1.91 -5.39
N VAL A 92 -1.07 -2.30 -4.13
CA VAL A 92 -2.25 -2.27 -3.25
C VAL A 92 -1.92 -1.47 -2.00
N ASN A 93 -2.75 -0.53 -1.62
CA ASN A 93 -2.69 0.07 -0.29
C ASN A 93 -3.61 -0.67 0.68
N VAL A 94 -3.22 -0.77 1.95
CA VAL A 94 -4.13 -1.18 3.02
C VAL A 94 -5.26 -0.14 3.16
N CYS A 95 -4.91 1.15 3.18
CA CYS A 95 -5.86 2.26 3.16
C CYS A 95 -5.67 3.10 1.89
N ASN A 96 -6.72 3.29 1.08
CA ASN A 96 -6.62 4.08 -0.16
C ASN A 96 -6.71 5.60 0.05
N VAL A 97 -6.94 6.06 1.28
CA VAL A 97 -6.85 7.48 1.62
C VAL A 97 -5.62 7.70 2.50
N PRO A 98 -5.02 8.90 2.50
CA PRO A 98 -3.88 9.19 3.36
C PRO A 98 -4.21 8.97 4.83
N MET A 99 -3.30 8.34 5.56
CA MET A 99 -3.48 8.16 7.01
C MET A 99 -2.75 9.23 7.84
N GLN A 100 -2.23 10.28 7.21
CA GLN A 100 -1.52 11.38 7.87
C GLN A 100 -2.21 12.71 7.58
N ALA A 101 -2.41 13.53 8.62
CA ALA A 101 -3.05 14.84 8.51
C ALA A 101 -2.35 15.76 7.49
N ALA A 102 -1.03 15.65 7.35
CA ALA A 102 -0.24 16.47 6.44
C ALA A 102 -0.63 16.31 4.96
N ALA A 103 -1.16 15.15 4.55
CA ALA A 103 -1.54 14.89 3.17
C ALA A 103 -2.79 15.68 2.72
N TYR A 104 -3.61 16.15 3.66
CA TYR A 104 -4.82 16.92 3.39
C TYR A 104 -4.57 18.42 3.23
N GLY A 105 -3.36 18.91 3.49
CA GLY A 105 -2.98 20.31 3.34
C GLY A 105 -3.93 21.26 4.08
N SER A 106 -4.46 22.24 3.34
CA SER A 106 -5.45 23.24 3.79
C SER A 106 -6.91 22.89 3.43
N SER A 107 -7.19 21.65 3.02
CA SER A 107 -8.57 21.25 2.68
C SER A 107 -9.50 21.41 3.90
N PRO A 108 -10.71 21.98 3.73
CA PRO A 108 -11.71 22.05 4.79
C PRO A 108 -12.05 20.67 5.38
N LEU A 109 -11.99 19.61 4.56
CA LEU A 109 -12.24 18.23 4.99
C LEU A 109 -11.29 17.78 6.10
N ARG A 110 -10.07 18.36 6.18
CA ARG A 110 -9.13 18.08 7.27
C ARG A 110 -9.71 18.46 8.64
N GLN A 111 -10.41 19.59 8.71
CA GLN A 111 -11.02 20.05 9.96
C GLN A 111 -12.34 19.34 10.23
N ILE A 112 -13.17 19.18 9.19
CA ILE A 112 -14.48 18.52 9.30
C ILE A 112 -14.33 17.06 9.77
N HIS A 113 -13.29 16.36 9.31
CA HIS A 113 -13.05 14.95 9.63
C HIS A 113 -11.82 14.73 10.52
N ALA A 114 -11.45 15.73 11.34
CA ALA A 114 -10.24 15.70 12.16
C ALA A 114 -10.15 14.46 13.06
N ASP A 115 -11.26 14.02 13.65
CA ASP A 115 -11.29 12.82 14.51
C ASP A 115 -10.95 11.53 13.77
N ALA A 116 -11.50 11.36 12.57
CA ALA A 116 -11.20 10.21 11.73
C ALA A 116 -9.73 10.23 11.28
N ILE A 117 -9.21 11.39 10.90
CA ILE A 117 -7.81 11.55 10.52
C ILE A 117 -6.88 11.25 11.71
N ARG A 118 -7.20 11.75 12.92
CA ARG A 118 -6.45 11.43 14.14
C ARG A 118 -6.46 9.93 14.44
N THR A 119 -7.60 9.28 14.27
CA THR A 119 -7.75 7.84 14.45
C THR A 119 -6.89 7.06 13.45
N LEU A 120 -6.92 7.43 12.15
CA LEU A 120 -6.06 6.84 11.13
C LEU A 120 -4.58 7.01 11.48
N GLU A 121 -4.17 8.23 11.83
CA GLU A 121 -2.78 8.53 12.14
C GLU A 121 -2.29 7.79 13.40
N PHE A 122 -3.16 7.60 14.38
CA PHE A 122 -2.88 6.79 15.56
C PHE A 122 -2.70 5.31 15.23
N ILE A 123 -3.62 4.72 14.44
CA ILE A 123 -3.54 3.33 13.98
C ILE A 123 -2.24 3.09 13.18
N ARG A 124 -1.90 4.04 12.30
CA ARG A 124 -0.68 4.04 11.49
C ARG A 124 0.59 4.02 12.33
N SER A 125 0.65 4.90 13.32
CA SER A 125 1.83 5.08 14.18
C SER A 125 1.98 3.95 15.21
N ASN A 126 0.89 3.27 15.57
CA ASN A 126 0.87 2.16 16.53
C ASN A 126 0.76 0.78 15.83
N ASN A 127 1.50 0.59 14.74
CA ASN A 127 1.45 -0.60 13.88
C ASN A 127 1.97 -1.90 14.50
N GLN A 128 2.45 -1.87 15.74
CA GLN A 128 2.86 -3.02 16.54
C GLN A 128 1.73 -3.65 17.35
N ARG A 129 0.60 -2.96 17.51
CA ARG A 129 -0.53 -3.42 18.35
C ARG A 129 -1.60 -4.11 17.51
N ASP A 130 -2.16 -5.22 17.97
CA ASP A 130 -3.29 -5.87 17.30
C ASP A 130 -4.66 -5.39 17.80
N SER A 131 -4.68 -4.73 18.96
CA SER A 131 -5.85 -4.12 19.55
C SER A 131 -5.46 -2.83 20.28
N TYR A 132 -6.46 -1.99 20.51
CA TYR A 132 -6.33 -0.72 21.23
C TYR A 132 -7.30 -0.69 22.41
N SER A 133 -6.99 0.12 23.42
CA SER A 133 -7.95 0.44 24.49
C SER A 133 -9.10 1.33 23.99
N ASP A 134 -8.84 2.09 22.92
CA ASP A 134 -9.84 2.93 22.25
C ASP A 134 -10.65 2.11 21.24
N GLU A 135 -11.96 1.99 21.48
CA GLU A 135 -12.90 1.29 20.61
C GLU A 135 -13.00 1.90 19.21
N GLN A 136 -12.85 3.23 19.07
CA GLN A 136 -12.87 3.89 17.76
C GLN A 136 -11.67 3.46 16.92
N CYS A 137 -10.49 3.30 17.54
CA CYS A 137 -9.30 2.78 16.88
C CYS A 137 -9.47 1.30 16.48
N ASN A 138 -10.10 0.47 17.32
CA ASN A 138 -10.40 -0.91 16.97
C ASN A 138 -11.39 -0.99 15.80
N HIS A 139 -12.42 -0.16 15.81
CA HIS A 139 -13.40 -0.08 14.72
C HIS A 139 -12.74 0.38 13.41
N GLY A 140 -11.94 1.45 13.45
CA GLY A 140 -11.18 1.93 12.30
C GLY A 140 -10.24 0.87 11.74
N GLN A 141 -9.53 0.15 12.62
CA GLN A 141 -8.68 -0.98 12.20
C GLN A 141 -9.48 -2.09 11.53
N ALA A 142 -10.64 -2.47 12.09
CA ALA A 142 -11.49 -3.51 11.52
C ALA A 142 -11.94 -3.14 10.09
N LEU A 143 -12.30 -1.87 9.85
CA LEU A 143 -12.66 -1.39 8.50
C LEU A 143 -11.50 -1.49 7.50
N LEU A 144 -10.28 -1.16 7.93
CA LEU A 144 -9.09 -1.27 7.08
C LEU A 144 -8.72 -2.73 6.79
N VAL A 145 -8.80 -3.61 7.79
CA VAL A 145 -8.61 -5.06 7.65
C VAL A 145 -9.61 -5.63 6.66
N GLU A 146 -10.88 -5.26 6.80
CA GLU A 146 -11.97 -5.76 5.97
C GLU A 146 -11.89 -5.22 4.53
N SER A 147 -11.44 -3.97 4.35
CA SER A 147 -11.10 -3.42 3.03
C SER A 147 -10.00 -4.23 2.34
N LEU A 148 -8.87 -4.47 3.03
CA LEU A 148 -7.76 -5.26 2.48
C LEU A 148 -8.19 -6.70 2.18
N ARG A 149 -8.92 -7.33 3.11
CA ARG A 149 -9.46 -8.69 2.95
C ARG A 149 -10.25 -8.82 1.65
N ARG A 150 -11.18 -7.92 1.38
CA ARG A 150 -11.97 -7.94 0.14
C ARG A 150 -11.13 -7.83 -1.12
N LYS A 151 -10.04 -7.05 -1.09
CA LYS A 151 -9.12 -6.93 -2.23
C LYS A 151 -8.38 -8.25 -2.46
N LEU A 152 -7.85 -8.83 -1.39
CA LEU A 152 -7.10 -10.09 -1.42
C LEU A 152 -7.98 -11.28 -1.85
N LEU A 153 -9.23 -11.36 -1.38
CA LEU A 153 -10.17 -12.41 -1.77
C LEU A 153 -10.44 -12.44 -3.28
N LYS A 154 -10.38 -11.29 -3.97
CA LYS A 154 -10.53 -11.24 -5.44
C LYS A 154 -9.34 -11.84 -6.20
N GLN A 155 -8.26 -12.14 -5.51
CA GLN A 155 -7.00 -12.57 -6.12
C GLN A 155 -6.66 -14.03 -5.77
N THR A 156 -7.53 -14.75 -5.05
CA THR A 156 -7.21 -16.09 -4.52
C THR A 156 -6.98 -17.12 -5.61
N ASP A 157 -7.61 -16.96 -6.76
CA ASP A 157 -7.50 -17.89 -7.89
C ASP A 157 -6.28 -17.58 -8.78
N ALA A 158 -5.65 -16.42 -8.59
CA ALA A 158 -4.47 -16.02 -9.35
C ALA A 158 -3.19 -16.59 -8.71
N SER A 159 -2.27 -17.07 -9.57
CA SER A 159 -0.90 -17.39 -9.16
C SER A 159 -0.12 -16.10 -8.97
N LEU A 160 0.22 -15.78 -7.72
CA LEU A 160 0.77 -14.48 -7.33
C LEU A 160 1.94 -14.61 -6.36
N VAL A 161 2.82 -13.62 -6.44
CA VAL A 161 3.79 -13.30 -5.40
C VAL A 161 3.24 -12.12 -4.60
N VAL A 162 3.04 -12.28 -3.29
CA VAL A 162 2.48 -11.23 -2.42
C VAL A 162 3.57 -10.69 -1.50
N VAL A 163 3.75 -9.37 -1.50
CA VAL A 163 4.86 -8.70 -0.79
C VAL A 163 4.32 -7.59 0.12
N PRO A 164 4.01 -7.88 1.39
CA PRO A 164 3.64 -6.85 2.36
C PRO A 164 4.85 -6.03 2.81
N CYS A 165 4.90 -4.76 2.39
CA CYS A 165 6.02 -3.85 2.60
C CYS A 165 5.91 -3.08 3.92
N GLY A 166 6.79 -3.42 4.87
CA GLY A 166 6.89 -2.77 6.17
C GLY A 166 5.92 -3.30 7.22
N ARG A 167 6.17 -2.95 8.48
CA ARG A 167 5.45 -3.48 9.64
C ARG A 167 3.94 -3.26 9.55
N PHE A 168 3.50 -2.10 9.07
CA PHE A 168 2.09 -1.78 8.90
C PHE A 168 1.41 -2.74 7.92
N ALA A 169 1.91 -2.85 6.69
CA ALA A 169 1.34 -3.75 5.69
C ALA A 169 1.39 -5.21 6.15
N GLN A 170 2.48 -5.64 6.79
CA GLN A 170 2.62 -7.00 7.33
C GLN A 170 1.59 -7.31 8.43
N LYS A 171 1.35 -6.37 9.35
CA LYS A 171 0.29 -6.50 10.36
C LYS A 171 -1.08 -6.64 9.69
N PHE A 172 -1.43 -5.73 8.79
CA PHE A 172 -2.77 -5.74 8.18
C PHE A 172 -2.99 -6.93 7.25
N PHE A 173 -1.96 -7.39 6.55
CA PHE A 173 -2.00 -8.63 5.78
C PHE A 173 -2.29 -9.84 6.68
N ARG A 174 -1.58 -9.96 7.81
CA ARG A 174 -1.85 -11.02 8.80
C ARG A 174 -3.26 -10.93 9.38
N LEU A 175 -3.72 -9.74 9.76
CA LEU A 175 -5.07 -9.54 10.31
C LEU A 175 -6.18 -9.79 9.28
N ALA A 176 -5.93 -9.51 8.00
CA ALA A 176 -6.87 -9.85 6.93
C ALA A 176 -7.08 -11.36 6.82
N ASN A 177 -6.04 -12.14 7.13
CA ASN A 177 -6.06 -13.60 7.21
C ASN A 177 -6.64 -14.26 5.94
N VAL A 178 -6.18 -13.78 4.78
CA VAL A 178 -6.50 -14.36 3.47
C VAL A 178 -5.28 -15.10 2.97
N THR A 179 -5.48 -16.36 2.60
CA THR A 179 -4.44 -17.24 2.07
C THR A 179 -4.94 -17.88 0.78
N SER A 180 -4.01 -18.19 -0.13
CA SER A 180 -4.28 -19.01 -1.31
C SER A 180 -3.13 -20.00 -1.51
N PRO A 181 -3.42 -21.26 -1.93
CA PRO A 181 -2.37 -22.21 -2.29
C PRO A 181 -1.57 -21.79 -3.52
N HIS A 182 -2.07 -20.82 -4.30
CA HIS A 182 -1.42 -20.29 -5.49
C HIS A 182 -0.51 -19.10 -5.18
N TRP A 183 -0.41 -18.67 -3.92
CA TRP A 183 0.39 -17.53 -3.54
C TRP A 183 1.73 -17.94 -2.94
N LYS A 184 2.81 -17.29 -3.42
CA LYS A 184 4.07 -17.21 -2.70
C LYS A 184 4.09 -15.88 -1.93
N VAL A 185 4.29 -15.91 -0.62
CA VAL A 185 4.40 -14.68 0.18
C VAL A 185 5.85 -14.42 0.56
N ILE A 186 6.37 -13.23 0.25
CA ILE A 186 7.71 -12.79 0.65
C ILE A 186 7.57 -11.87 1.88
N HIS A 187 7.96 -12.39 3.03
CA HIS A 187 7.89 -11.66 4.31
C HIS A 187 9.17 -10.84 4.57
N GLY A 188 9.14 -10.01 5.62
CA GLY A 188 10.35 -9.31 6.09
C GLY A 188 10.80 -8.12 5.24
N ILE A 189 10.15 -7.84 4.11
CA ILE A 189 10.42 -6.65 3.29
C ILE A 189 10.06 -5.38 4.09
N PRO A 190 11.02 -4.46 4.32
CA PRO A 190 10.74 -3.21 5.01
C PRO A 190 9.95 -2.26 4.11
N HIS A 191 9.37 -1.21 4.70
CA HIS A 191 8.80 -0.14 3.90
C HIS A 191 9.91 0.52 3.06
N PRO A 192 9.69 0.82 1.76
CA PRO A 192 10.74 1.33 0.87
C PRO A 192 11.20 2.77 1.17
N SER A 193 10.62 3.45 2.15
CA SER A 193 11.07 4.79 2.56
C SER A 193 12.44 4.76 3.24
N TYR A 194 13.12 5.91 3.25
CA TYR A 194 14.40 6.13 3.90
C TYR A 194 15.49 5.09 3.52
N ASN A 195 15.50 4.68 2.25
CA ASN A 195 16.42 3.70 1.66
C ASN A 195 16.51 2.41 2.50
N SER A 196 15.39 1.98 3.09
CA SER A 196 15.41 0.82 3.99
C SER A 196 15.82 -0.47 3.29
N TRP A 197 15.61 -0.56 1.97
CA TRP A 197 15.97 -1.72 1.15
C TRP A 197 17.49 -1.87 0.93
N ASP A 198 18.27 -0.80 1.16
CA ASP A 198 19.74 -0.83 1.09
C ASP A 198 20.38 -1.34 2.41
N ARG A 199 19.60 -1.50 3.50
CA ARG A 199 20.15 -1.85 4.81
C ARG A 199 20.48 -3.34 4.91
N ALA A 200 21.66 -3.65 5.45
CA ALA A 200 22.17 -5.02 5.60
C ALA A 200 21.16 -6.02 6.18
N ARG A 201 20.45 -5.63 7.25
CA ARG A 201 19.46 -6.50 7.92
C ARG A 201 18.26 -6.93 7.07
N TYR A 202 18.05 -6.30 5.91
CA TYR A 202 16.97 -6.64 4.98
C TYR A 202 17.49 -7.20 3.64
N GLN A 203 18.80 -7.45 3.52
CA GLN A 203 19.40 -7.93 2.27
C GLN A 203 18.84 -9.27 1.83
N GLU A 204 18.64 -10.21 2.75
CA GLU A 204 18.09 -11.54 2.44
C GLU A 204 16.69 -11.46 1.79
N PRO A 205 15.65 -10.89 2.44
CA PRO A 205 14.33 -10.82 1.81
C PRO A 205 14.31 -9.93 0.55
N VAL A 206 15.10 -8.85 0.51
CA VAL A 206 15.19 -8.00 -0.70
C VAL A 206 15.86 -8.76 -1.86
N SER A 207 16.84 -9.62 -1.59
CA SER A 207 17.48 -10.44 -2.63
C SER A 207 16.54 -11.51 -3.14
N GLU A 208 15.76 -12.15 -2.27
CA GLU A 208 14.70 -13.07 -2.68
C GLU A 208 13.69 -12.38 -3.60
N LEU A 209 13.20 -11.20 -3.21
CA LEU A 209 12.29 -10.39 -4.03
C LEU A 209 12.87 -10.10 -5.41
N LYS A 210 14.14 -9.68 -5.47
CA LYS A 210 14.82 -9.40 -6.74
C LYS A 210 14.95 -10.65 -7.61
N SER A 211 15.29 -11.79 -7.03
CA SER A 211 15.39 -13.07 -7.75
C SER A 211 14.04 -13.47 -8.33
N VAL A 212 12.95 -13.35 -7.57
CA VAL A 212 11.59 -13.64 -8.05
C VAL A 212 11.18 -12.66 -9.15
N PHE A 213 11.48 -11.37 -8.99
CA PHE A 213 11.19 -10.35 -9.99
C PHE A 213 11.95 -10.55 -11.31
N GLN A 214 13.11 -11.20 -11.29
CA GLN A 214 13.87 -11.55 -12.51
C GLN A 214 13.24 -12.70 -13.30
N THR A 215 12.36 -13.49 -12.67
CA THR A 215 11.66 -14.62 -13.31
C THR A 215 10.25 -14.28 -13.80
N LEU A 216 9.80 -13.04 -13.59
CA LEU A 216 8.55 -12.51 -14.14
C LEU A 216 8.75 -12.01 -15.57
#